data_AF-A0A655J8F1-F1
#
_entry.id   AF-A0A655J8F1-F1
#
_cell.length_a   1.000
_cell.length_b   1.000
_cell.length_c   1.000
_cell.angle_alpha   90.00
_cell.angle_beta   90.00
_cell.angle_gamma   90.00
#
_symmetry.space_group_name_H-M   'P 1'
#
loop_
_entity.id
_entity.type
_entity.pdbx_description
1 polymer ?
#
loop_
_entity_poly.entity_id
_entity_poly.type
_entity_poly.pdbx_seq_one_letter_code
_entity_poly.pdbx_strand_id
1 'polypeptide(L)'
;MDCAELLDWPAKLRLLDGFRQRENLSWSAPRLHLVDLQYSDVRLDKGLYNRLVARGSMKRLVTEHQVLSAVENPPTDTRAYFRGECLRRFGADIAAASWDSVIFDLGGDSLVRIPTLEPLRGSKAHVGALLDSVDSAVELVEQLTAEPR
;
A
#
# COMPACT_ATOMS: atom_id res chain seq x y z
N MET A 1 -16.66 -1.82 26.94
CA MET A 1 -16.00 -0.74 26.15
C MET A 1 -14.51 -1.04 25.93
N ASP A 2 -14.07 -2.25 26.27
CA ASP A 2 -12.67 -2.56 26.59
C ASP A 2 -11.80 -2.74 25.34
N CYS A 3 -12.43 -2.89 24.17
CA CYS A 3 -11.77 -2.99 22.87
C CYS A 3 -11.73 -1.66 22.09
N ALA A 4 -12.07 -0.53 22.70
CA ALA A 4 -12.14 0.77 22.01
C ALA A 4 -10.79 1.35 21.58
N GLU A 5 -9.68 0.72 21.97
CA GLU A 5 -8.33 1.00 21.45
C GLU A 5 -7.91 0.05 20.33
N LEU A 6 -8.68 -1.02 20.07
CA LEU A 6 -8.34 -2.10 19.13
C LEU A 6 -9.28 -2.16 17.92
N LEU A 7 -10.57 -1.93 18.15
CA LEU A 7 -11.62 -2.10 17.15
C LEU A 7 -12.20 -0.74 16.76
N ASP A 8 -12.52 -0.56 15.49
CA ASP A 8 -13.08 0.70 14.99
C ASP A 8 -14.47 0.99 15.53
N TRP A 9 -15.36 -0.01 15.54
CA TRP A 9 -16.75 0.22 15.92
C TRP A 9 -16.91 0.66 17.40
N PRO A 10 -16.21 0.08 18.41
CA PRO A 10 -16.28 0.59 19.78
C PRO A 10 -15.55 1.93 19.94
N ALA A 11 -14.44 2.16 19.22
CA ALA A 11 -13.73 3.45 19.24
C ALA A 11 -14.63 4.58 18.73
N LYS A 12 -15.30 4.34 17.60
CA LYS A 12 -16.27 5.25 17.00
C LYS A 12 -17.52 5.42 17.86
N LEU A 13 -18.08 4.33 18.39
CA LEU A 13 -19.22 4.40 19.30
C LEU A 13 -18.91 5.28 20.53
N ARG A 14 -17.72 5.12 21.13
CA ARG A 14 -17.24 5.99 22.22
C ARG A 14 -17.25 7.47 21.86
N LEU A 15 -16.80 7.81 20.65
CA LEU A 15 -16.81 9.18 20.16
C LEU A 15 -18.24 9.70 19.98
N LEU A 16 -19.10 8.92 19.31
CA LEU A 16 -20.48 9.28 19.03
C LEU A 16 -21.30 9.45 20.31
N ASP A 17 -21.21 8.51 21.27
CA ASP A 17 -21.86 8.62 22.57
C ASP A 17 -21.37 9.84 23.35
N GLY A 18 -20.08 10.16 23.27
CA GLY A 18 -19.54 11.39 23.85
C GLY A 18 -20.18 12.66 23.26
N PHE A 19 -20.35 12.73 21.94
CA PHE A 19 -21.07 13.85 21.30
C PHE A 19 -22.54 13.88 21.68
N ARG A 20 -23.22 12.73 21.66
CA ARG A 20 -24.62 12.61 22.07
C ARG A 20 -24.88 13.12 23.46
N GLN A 21 -24.06 12.70 24.44
CA GLN A 21 -24.24 13.07 25.84
C GLN A 21 -23.93 14.54 26.08
N ARG A 22 -22.84 15.07 25.49
CA ARG A 22 -22.45 16.49 25.68
C ARG A 22 -23.44 17.48 25.04
N GLU A 23 -24.06 17.10 23.94
CA GLU A 23 -24.92 17.99 23.15
C GLU A 23 -26.40 17.58 23.16
N ASN A 24 -26.76 16.57 23.96
CA ASN A 24 -28.11 16.00 24.06
C ASN A 24 -28.72 15.62 22.69
N LEU A 25 -27.94 14.89 21.86
CA LEU A 25 -28.33 14.51 20.50
C LEU A 25 -28.99 13.12 20.44
N SER A 26 -30.01 12.98 19.59
CA SER A 26 -30.56 11.69 19.17
C SER A 26 -29.65 10.99 18.15
N TRP A 27 -29.90 9.71 17.84
CA TRP A 27 -29.04 8.95 16.91
C TRP A 27 -29.20 9.42 15.47
N SER A 28 -30.34 10.05 15.15
CA SER A 28 -30.64 10.60 13.85
C SER A 28 -30.08 12.01 13.62
N ALA A 29 -29.38 12.59 14.61
CA ALA A 29 -28.81 13.92 14.47
C ALA A 29 -27.77 13.94 13.33
N PRO A 30 -27.91 14.81 12.31
CA PRO A 30 -26.99 14.86 11.17
C PRO A 30 -25.52 15.09 11.58
N ARG A 31 -25.31 15.79 12.70
CA ARG A 31 -23.97 16.01 13.27
C ARG A 31 -23.27 14.70 13.63
N LEU A 32 -23.99 13.68 14.11
CA LEU A 32 -23.39 12.37 14.40
C LEU A 32 -22.97 11.64 13.13
N HIS A 33 -23.72 11.79 12.03
CA HIS A 33 -23.31 11.24 10.73
C HIS A 33 -22.04 11.92 10.20
N LEU A 34 -21.89 13.23 10.43
CA LEU A 34 -20.64 13.93 10.13
C LEU A 34 -19.46 13.41 10.95
N VAL A 35 -19.66 13.17 12.25
CA VAL A 35 -18.63 12.58 13.13
C VAL A 35 -18.26 11.16 12.69
N ASP A 36 -19.25 10.36 12.31
CA ASP A 36 -19.03 9.02 11.75
C ASP A 36 -18.16 9.08 10.48
N LEU A 37 -18.49 9.95 9.53
CA LEU A 37 -17.69 10.14 8.32
C LEU A 37 -16.28 10.68 8.63
N GLN A 38 -16.18 11.66 9.53
CA GLN A 38 -14.90 12.25 9.95
C GLN A 38 -13.98 11.25 10.66
N TYR A 39 -14.50 10.14 11.17
CA TYR A 39 -13.69 9.07 11.73
C TYR A 39 -12.69 8.52 10.72
N SER A 40 -13.14 8.35 9.47
CA SER A 40 -12.37 7.71 8.40
C SER A 40 -11.68 8.70 7.45
N ASP A 41 -11.62 9.99 7.80
CA ASP A 41 -10.90 10.98 6.99
C ASP A 41 -9.38 10.71 7.04
N VAL A 42 -8.79 10.50 5.86
CA VAL A 42 -7.39 10.07 5.70
C VAL A 42 -6.36 11.15 6.06
N ARG A 43 -6.77 12.42 6.14
CA ARG A 43 -5.86 13.50 6.50
C ARG A 43 -5.44 13.37 7.97
N LEU A 44 -4.13 13.37 8.21
CA LEU A 44 -3.55 13.12 9.54
C LEU A 44 -4.02 14.14 10.60
N ASP A 45 -4.24 15.39 10.20
CA ASP A 45 -4.67 16.49 11.09
C ASP A 45 -6.20 16.66 11.20
N LYS A 46 -6.99 15.99 10.34
CA LYS A 46 -8.47 16.11 10.33
C LYS A 46 -9.17 14.88 10.86
N GLY A 47 -8.74 13.68 10.45
CA GLY A 47 -9.38 12.42 10.79
C GLY A 47 -9.47 12.17 12.28
N LEU A 48 -10.66 11.79 12.76
CA LEU A 48 -10.82 11.49 14.19
C LEU A 48 -10.01 10.27 14.57
N TYR A 49 -9.94 9.22 13.74
CA TYR A 49 -9.04 8.08 13.98
C TYR A 49 -7.58 8.53 14.11
N ASN A 50 -7.07 9.34 13.18
CA ASN A 50 -5.70 9.84 13.22
C ASN A 50 -5.42 10.67 14.48
N ARG A 51 -6.40 11.48 14.93
CA ARG A 51 -6.31 12.18 16.22
C ARG A 51 -6.32 11.24 17.43
N LEU A 52 -7.07 10.14 17.38
CA LEU A 52 -7.01 9.09 18.42
C LEU A 52 -5.63 8.42 18.46
N VAL A 53 -5.02 8.15 17.29
CA VAL A 53 -3.67 7.59 17.18
C VAL A 53 -2.63 8.58 17.74
N ALA A 54 -2.68 9.86 17.36
CA ALA A 54 -1.71 10.87 17.78
C ALA A 54 -1.68 11.09 19.31
N ARG A 55 -2.79 10.85 20.00
CA ARG A 55 -2.89 10.93 21.47
C ARG A 55 -2.69 9.59 22.19
N GLY A 56 -2.27 8.54 21.47
CA GLY A 56 -2.02 7.21 22.05
C GLY A 56 -3.26 6.43 22.47
N SER A 57 -4.44 6.77 21.94
CA SER A 57 -5.71 6.08 22.28
C SER A 57 -6.04 4.87 21.39
N MET A 58 -5.23 4.59 20.37
CA MET A 58 -5.37 3.42 19.50
C MET A 58 -4.09 2.61 19.54
N LYS A 59 -4.21 1.28 19.63
CA LYS A 59 -3.10 0.37 19.48
C LYS A 59 -2.76 0.22 18.00
N ARG A 60 -1.49 0.41 17.66
CA ARG A 60 -0.97 0.18 16.31
C ARG A 60 -0.24 -1.17 16.25
N LEU A 61 -0.42 -1.88 15.14
CA LEU A 61 0.32 -3.12 14.85
C LEU A 61 1.69 -2.84 14.21
N VAL A 62 1.82 -1.69 13.55
CA VAL A 62 3.03 -1.25 12.87
C VAL A 62 3.37 0.19 13.25
N THR A 63 4.66 0.49 13.23
CA THR A 63 5.19 1.84 13.48
C THR A 63 4.94 2.77 12.30
N GLU A 64 5.02 4.08 12.55
CA GLU A 64 4.94 5.08 11.48
C GLU A 64 6.09 4.92 10.47
N HIS A 65 7.29 4.59 10.97
CA HIS A 65 8.45 4.35 10.12
C HIS A 65 8.23 3.19 9.12
N GLN A 66 7.61 2.08 9.57
CA GLN A 66 7.27 0.97 8.69
C GLN A 66 6.23 1.37 7.62
N VAL A 67 5.24 2.19 8.00
CA VAL A 67 4.24 2.71 7.04
C VAL A 67 4.91 3.59 5.98
N LEU A 68 5.75 4.54 6.39
CA LEU A 68 6.46 5.43 5.47
C LEU A 68 7.40 4.67 4.54
N SER A 69 8.12 3.65 5.04
CA SER A 69 8.95 2.78 4.21
C SER A 69 8.12 2.06 3.13
N ALA A 70 6.92 1.58 3.48
CA ALA A 70 6.05 0.85 2.57
C ALA A 70 5.39 1.73 1.49
N VAL A 71 5.46 3.07 1.60
CA VAL A 71 5.01 3.98 0.53
C VAL A 71 5.91 3.84 -0.70
N GLU A 72 7.21 3.67 -0.50
CA GLU A 72 8.21 3.65 -1.57
C GLU A 72 8.70 2.25 -1.91
N ASN A 73 8.55 1.28 -1.00
CA ASN A 73 9.15 -0.04 -1.12
C ASN A 73 8.09 -1.14 -1.18
N PRO A 74 8.15 -2.04 -2.19
CA PRO A 74 7.25 -3.17 -2.27
C PRO A 74 7.56 -4.24 -1.21
N PRO A 75 6.58 -5.10 -0.85
CA PRO A 75 6.85 -6.27 -0.03
C PRO A 75 7.79 -7.23 -0.77
N THR A 76 8.74 -7.82 -0.04
CA THR A 76 9.87 -8.58 -0.63
C THR A 76 9.57 -10.03 -0.96
N ASP A 77 8.44 -10.57 -0.53
CA ASP A 77 8.11 -12.00 -0.53
C ASP A 77 7.04 -12.39 -1.57
N THR A 78 6.63 -11.44 -2.42
CA THR A 78 5.65 -11.65 -3.49
C THR A 78 6.12 -11.07 -4.81
N ARG A 79 5.40 -11.34 -5.91
CA ARG A 79 5.62 -10.71 -7.22
C ARG A 79 5.59 -9.18 -7.22
N ALA A 80 5.00 -8.56 -6.18
CA ALA A 80 4.99 -7.12 -6.03
C ALA A 80 6.42 -6.56 -5.88
N TYR A 81 7.37 -7.36 -5.37
CA TYR A 81 8.78 -7.01 -5.33
C TYR A 81 9.32 -6.71 -6.73
N PHE A 82 9.23 -7.68 -7.64
CA PHE A 82 9.65 -7.51 -9.04
C PHE A 82 8.99 -6.29 -9.67
N ARG A 83 7.66 -6.18 -9.59
CA ARG A 83 6.93 -5.06 -10.20
C ARG A 83 7.35 -3.70 -9.63
N GLY A 84 7.44 -3.58 -8.30
CA GLY A 84 7.82 -2.34 -7.65
C GLY A 84 9.25 -1.93 -7.96
N GLU A 85 10.19 -2.89 -7.94
CA GLU A 85 11.59 -2.63 -8.30
C GLU A 85 11.76 -2.27 -9.77
N CYS A 86 11.03 -2.92 -10.69
CA CYS A 86 11.04 -2.54 -12.10
C CYS A 86 10.55 -1.10 -12.28
N LEU A 87 9.43 -0.71 -11.65
CA LEU A 87 8.93 0.68 -11.71
C LEU A 87 9.91 1.68 -11.12
N ARG A 88 10.58 1.32 -10.01
CA ARG A 88 11.53 2.18 -9.32
C ARG A 88 12.84 2.38 -10.10
N ARG A 89 13.38 1.31 -10.69
CA ARG A 89 14.68 1.32 -11.39
C ARG A 89 14.55 1.71 -12.87
N PHE A 90 13.47 1.28 -13.53
CA PHE A 90 13.30 1.32 -14.98
C PHE A 90 12.01 2.02 -15.41
N GLY A 91 11.46 2.92 -14.59
CA GLY A 91 10.17 3.55 -14.85
C GLY A 91 10.07 4.30 -16.18
N ALA A 92 11.19 4.81 -16.70
CA ALA A 92 11.23 5.47 -18.01
C ALA A 92 11.01 4.49 -19.18
N ASP A 93 11.34 3.22 -18.99
CA ASP A 93 11.26 2.15 -20.00
C ASP A 93 10.02 1.26 -19.78
N ILE A 94 9.07 1.66 -18.92
CA ILE A 94 7.84 0.92 -18.63
C ILE A 94 6.65 1.64 -19.23
N ALA A 95 6.04 1.04 -20.25
CA ALA A 95 4.81 1.54 -20.86
C ALA A 95 3.59 1.32 -19.95
N ALA A 96 3.54 0.17 -19.26
CA ALA A 96 2.44 -0.17 -18.36
C ALA A 96 2.81 -1.28 -17.37
N ALA A 97 2.10 -1.34 -16.23
CA ALA A 97 2.19 -2.43 -15.28
C ALA A 97 0.81 -2.80 -14.73
N SER A 98 0.55 -4.09 -14.54
CA SER A 98 -0.68 -4.65 -13.95
C SER A 98 -0.32 -5.62 -12.80
N TRP A 99 -1.28 -6.41 -12.32
CA TRP A 99 -1.00 -7.49 -11.35
C TRP A 99 -0.31 -8.70 -11.96
N ASP A 100 -0.50 -8.92 -13.26
CA ASP A 100 -0.11 -10.13 -13.98
C ASP A 100 0.96 -9.87 -15.03
N SER A 101 1.42 -8.62 -15.20
CA SER A 101 2.47 -8.29 -16.15
C SER A 101 3.14 -6.93 -15.91
N VAL A 102 4.36 -6.80 -16.42
CA VAL A 102 5.07 -5.54 -16.63
C VAL A 102 5.37 -5.44 -18.13
N ILE A 103 5.07 -4.30 -18.75
CA ILE A 103 5.24 -4.06 -20.18
C ILE A 103 6.33 -3.00 -20.36
N PHE A 104 7.41 -3.40 -21.01
CA PHE A 104 8.57 -2.56 -21.29
C PHE A 104 8.52 -1.98 -22.69
N ASP A 105 8.92 -0.72 -22.81
CA ASP A 105 9.24 -0.03 -24.07
C ASP A 105 10.76 0.12 -24.14
N LEU A 106 11.40 -0.68 -25.00
CA LEU A 106 12.85 -0.74 -25.12
C LEU A 106 13.37 -0.04 -26.40
N GLY A 107 12.52 0.76 -27.06
CA GLY A 107 12.86 1.45 -28.31
C GLY A 107 12.94 0.55 -29.55
N GLY A 108 12.47 -0.69 -29.46
CA GLY A 108 12.31 -1.61 -30.59
C GLY A 108 10.95 -1.50 -31.28
N ASP A 109 10.70 -2.37 -32.28
CA ASP A 109 9.46 -2.35 -33.08
C ASP A 109 8.20 -2.74 -32.28
N SER A 110 8.35 -3.38 -31.12
CA SER A 110 7.23 -3.83 -30.29
C SER A 110 7.54 -3.77 -28.80
N LEU A 111 6.49 -3.56 -27.99
CA LEU A 111 6.58 -3.60 -26.54
C LEU A 111 6.79 -5.03 -26.04
N VAL A 112 7.62 -5.19 -25.01
CA VAL A 112 7.90 -6.50 -24.41
C VAL A 112 7.07 -6.70 -23.15
N ARG A 113 6.22 -7.73 -23.16
CA ARG A 113 5.39 -8.08 -21.99
C ARG A 113 6.05 -9.20 -21.19
N ILE A 114 6.42 -8.91 -19.95
CA ILE A 114 6.89 -9.91 -18.97
C ILE A 114 5.71 -10.34 -18.08
N PRO A 115 5.25 -11.60 -18.18
CA PRO A 115 4.15 -12.11 -17.35
C PRO A 115 4.61 -12.37 -15.91
N THR A 116 3.76 -12.01 -14.93
CA THR A 116 3.95 -12.23 -13.50
C THR A 116 2.76 -12.98 -12.90
N LEU A 117 2.35 -14.08 -13.54
CA LEU A 117 1.09 -14.80 -13.21
C LEU A 117 1.09 -15.41 -11.81
N GLU A 118 2.24 -15.91 -11.35
CA GLU A 118 2.41 -16.58 -10.06
C GLU A 118 2.63 -15.57 -8.92
N PRO A 119 1.70 -15.43 -7.94
CA PRO A 119 1.81 -14.42 -6.88
C PRO A 119 3.07 -14.50 -6.01
N LEU A 120 3.65 -15.70 -5.87
CA LEU A 120 4.83 -15.96 -5.05
C LEU A 120 6.14 -16.03 -5.85
N ARG A 121 6.10 -15.96 -7.19
CA ARG A 121 7.31 -15.84 -8.02
C ARG A 121 7.63 -14.37 -8.26
N GLY A 122 8.91 -14.03 -8.47
CA GLY A 122 9.35 -12.63 -8.59
C GLY A 122 9.49 -11.90 -7.25
N SER A 123 9.59 -12.66 -6.15
CA SER A 123 10.02 -12.13 -4.86
C SER A 123 11.52 -11.79 -4.86
N LYS A 124 12.00 -11.10 -3.81
CA LYS A 124 13.42 -10.76 -3.65
C LYS A 124 14.34 -11.99 -3.68
N ALA A 125 13.88 -13.11 -3.11
CA ALA A 125 14.63 -14.36 -3.15
C ALA A 125 14.79 -14.91 -4.58
N HIS A 126 13.84 -14.65 -5.47
CA HIS A 126 13.87 -15.14 -6.86
C HIS A 126 14.67 -14.23 -7.79
N VAL A 127 14.47 -12.91 -7.70
CA VAL A 127 14.95 -11.95 -8.70
C VAL A 127 15.80 -10.82 -8.12
N GLY A 128 16.05 -10.79 -6.81
CA GLY A 128 16.85 -9.73 -6.18
C GLY A 128 18.26 -9.65 -6.76
N ALA A 129 18.96 -10.79 -6.81
CA ALA A 129 20.31 -10.86 -7.39
C ALA A 129 20.32 -10.50 -8.88
N LEU A 130 19.30 -10.89 -9.64
CA LEU A 130 19.14 -10.51 -11.05
C LEU A 130 18.99 -9.00 -11.19
N LEU A 131 18.07 -8.39 -10.44
CA LEU A 131 17.82 -6.95 -10.47
C LEU A 131 19.05 -6.14 -10.03
N ASP A 132 19.85 -6.66 -9.10
CA ASP A 132 21.10 -6.04 -8.65
C ASP A 132 22.27 -6.24 -9.63
N SER A 133 22.13 -7.14 -10.61
CA SER A 133 23.17 -7.43 -11.62
C SER A 133 22.99 -6.70 -12.95
N VAL A 134 21.88 -5.97 -13.12
CA VAL A 134 21.52 -5.29 -14.37
C VAL A 134 21.36 -3.80 -14.14
N ASP A 135 21.86 -2.99 -15.08
CA ASP A 135 21.82 -1.53 -15.02
C ASP A 135 20.75 -0.93 -15.96
N SER A 136 20.10 -1.77 -16.79
CA SER A 136 19.05 -1.34 -17.72
C SER A 136 17.87 -2.30 -17.85
N ALA A 137 16.73 -1.78 -18.33
CA ALA A 137 15.56 -2.58 -18.65
C ALA A 137 15.82 -3.61 -19.77
N VAL A 138 16.69 -3.25 -20.73
CA VAL A 138 17.10 -4.13 -21.82
C VAL A 138 17.80 -5.37 -21.28
N GLU A 139 18.83 -5.18 -20.45
CA GLU A 139 19.58 -6.28 -19.83
C GLU A 139 18.68 -7.18 -18.97
N LEU A 140 17.75 -6.58 -18.21
CA LEU A 140 16.79 -7.34 -17.42
C LEU A 140 15.93 -8.25 -18.30
N VAL A 141 15.36 -7.70 -19.37
CA VAL A 141 14.47 -8.43 -20.28
C VAL A 141 15.24 -9.52 -21.02
N GLU A 142 16.45 -9.24 -21.49
CA GLU A 142 17.33 -10.22 -22.13
C GLU A 142 17.60 -11.41 -21.19
N GLN A 143 17.98 -11.15 -19.93
CA GLN A 143 18.24 -12.23 -18.97
C GLN A 143 16.98 -13.02 -18.59
N LEU A 144 15.80 -12.40 -18.56
CA LEU A 144 14.54 -13.08 -18.27
C LEU A 144 14.04 -13.96 -19.42
N THR A 145 14.44 -13.64 -20.65
CA THR A 145 13.99 -14.31 -21.89
C THR A 145 15.02 -15.25 -22.48
N ALA A 146 16.28 -15.16 -22.04
CA ALA A 146 17.34 -16.10 -22.42
C ALA A 146 16.92 -17.53 -22.06
N GLU A 147 16.94 -18.43 -23.04
CA GLU A 147 16.69 -19.85 -22.78
C GLU A 147 17.72 -20.41 -21.79
N PRO A 148 17.29 -21.24 -20.82
CA PRO A 148 18.23 -21.89 -19.93
C PRO A 148 19.17 -22.80 -20.74
N ARG A 149 20.49 -22.56 -20.64
CA ARG A 149 21.52 -23.47 -21.16
C ARG A 149 21.51 -24.81 -20.44
#